data_AF-A0A6J4U0L6-F1
#
_entry.id   AF-A0A6J4U0L6-F1
#
_cell.length_a   1.000
_cell.length_b   1.000
_cell.length_c   1.000
_cell.angle_alpha   90.00
_cell.angle_beta   90.00
_cell.angle_gamma   90.00
#
_symmetry.space_group_name_H-M   'P 1'
#
loop_
_entity.id
_entity.type
_entity.pdbx_description
1 polymer ?
#
loop_
_entity_poly.entity_id
_entity_poly.type
_entity_poly.pdbx_seq_one_letter_code
_entity_poly.pdbx_strand_id
1 'polypeptide(L)' 'MARDRDPSDRRAVLVRAPRDRDADLPRLYSGMNASMDRICAGYGDNGLGLLADFLGRTADSRRSATDELSAE' A
#
# COMPACT_ATOMS: atom_id res chain seq x y z
N MET A 1 -7.43 -4.28 -16.36
CA MET A 1 -6.55 -5.11 -15.52
C MET A 1 -6.28 -6.39 -16.30
N ALA A 2 -5.02 -6.74 -16.56
CA ALA A 2 -4.66 -7.98 -17.24
C ALA A 2 -4.33 -9.07 -16.20
N ARG A 3 -4.71 -10.31 -16.49
CA ARG A 3 -4.45 -11.48 -15.64
C ARG A 3 -3.84 -12.58 -16.48
N ASP A 4 -2.62 -13.00 -16.16
CA ASP A 4 -1.94 -14.12 -16.82
C ASP A 4 -1.63 -15.21 -15.80
N ARG A 5 -1.52 -16.46 -16.25
CA ARG A 5 -1.00 -17.53 -15.39
C ARG A 5 0.48 -17.29 -15.10
N ASP A 6 0.89 -17.57 -13.87
CA ASP A 6 2.31 -17.55 -13.55
C ASP A 6 3.03 -18.71 -14.29
N PRO A 7 4.18 -18.45 -14.94
CA PRO A 7 4.90 -19.47 -15.70
C PRO A 7 5.57 -20.54 -14.81
N SER A 8 5.78 -20.26 -13.53
CA SER A 8 6.40 -21.14 -12.54
C SER A 8 5.40 -21.84 -11.61
N ASP A 9 4.21 -21.25 -11.41
CA ASP A 9 3.11 -21.89 -10.68
C ASP A 9 1.77 -21.75 -11.41
N ARG A 10 1.25 -22.87 -11.94
CA ARG A 10 -0.04 -22.93 -12.63
C ARG A 10 -1.26 -22.54 -11.77
N ARG A 11 -1.12 -22.48 -10.45
CA ARG A 11 -2.16 -22.03 -9.51
C ARG A 11 -2.08 -20.53 -9.22
N ALA A 12 -0.97 -19.87 -9.55
CA ALA A 12 -0.79 -18.45 -9.36
C ALA A 12 -1.24 -17.64 -10.59
N VAL A 13 -1.70 -16.41 -10.34
CA VAL A 13 -2.16 -15.48 -11.37
C VAL A 13 -1.44 -14.16 -11.20
N LEU A 14 -0.70 -13.75 -12.23
CA LEU A 14 -0.05 -12.45 -12.31
C LEU A 14 -1.10 -11.40 -12.70
N VAL A 15 -1.36 -10.44 -11.81
CA VAL A 15 -2.26 -9.32 -12.07
C VAL A 15 -1.42 -8.09 -12.41
N ARG A 16 -1.65 -7.51 -13.61
CA ARG A 16 -0.98 -6.27 -14.04
C ARG A 16 -1.99 -5.15 -14.27
N ALA A 17 -1.65 -3.96 -13.75
CA ALA A 17 -2.35 -2.74 -14.09
C ALA A 17 -2.12 -2.42 -15.60
N PRO A 18 -3.15 -2.00 -16.35
CA PRO A 18 -2.97 -1.55 -17.73
C PRO A 18 -2.17 -0.25 -17.74
N ARG A 19 -1.10 -0.18 -18.56
CA ARG A 19 -0.24 1.02 -18.69
C ARG A 19 -1.01 2.29 -19.08
N ASP A 20 -2.12 2.15 -19.83
CA ASP A 20 -2.99 3.28 -20.19
C ASP A 20 -3.78 3.89 -19.01
N ARG A 21 -3.70 3.31 -17.80
CA ARG A 21 -4.43 3.78 -16.61
C ARG A 21 -3.54 4.29 -15.49
N ASP A 22 -2.24 4.45 -15.74
CA ASP A 22 -1.30 4.93 -14.73
C ASP A 22 -1.64 6.38 -14.29
N ALA A 23 -2.17 7.21 -15.21
CA ALA A 23 -2.65 8.55 -14.89
C ALA A 23 -4.05 8.58 -14.23
N ASP A 24 -4.84 7.50 -14.35
CA ASP A 24 -6.18 7.42 -13.76
C ASP A 24 -6.14 7.20 -12.25
N LEU A 25 -5.14 6.47 -11.75
CA LEU A 25 -5.00 6.17 -10.31
C LEU A 25 -4.81 7.45 -9.46
N PRO A 26 -3.84 8.33 -9.75
CA PRO A 26 -3.70 9.61 -9.06
C PRO A 26 -4.96 10.48 -9.16
N ARG A 27 -5.65 10.43 -10.31
CA ARG A 27 -6.88 11.19 -10.53
C ARG A 27 -8.04 10.67 -9.68
N LEU A 28 -8.22 9.35 -9.61
CA LEU A 28 -9.26 8.68 -8.80
C LEU A 28 -9.06 8.93 -7.31
N TYR A 29 -7.81 8.94 -6.85
CA TYR A 29 -7.48 9.18 -5.45
C TYR A 29 -7.22 10.64 -5.10
N SER A 30 -7.33 11.57 -6.05
CA SER A 30 -7.01 12.99 -5.85
C SER A 30 -7.74 13.62 -4.66
N GLY A 31 -9.05 13.35 -4.50
CA GLY A 31 -9.83 13.85 -3.37
C GLY A 31 -9.40 13.27 -2.02
N MET A 32 -9.03 11.99 -2.00
CA MET A 32 -8.49 11.32 -0.82
C MET A 32 -7.11 11.88 -0.45
N ASN A 33 -6.22 12.03 -1.43
CA ASN A 33 -4.89 12.58 -1.23
C ASN A 33 -4.97 14.02 -0.70
N ALA A 34 -5.81 14.86 -1.31
CA ALA A 34 -6.04 16.23 -0.82
C ALA A 34 -6.65 16.27 0.60
N SER A 35 -7.46 15.27 0.96
CA SER A 35 -7.95 15.13 2.34
C SER A 35 -6.83 14.72 3.30
N MET A 36 -5.97 13.79 2.88
CA MET A 36 -4.83 13.34 3.66
C MET A 36 -3.83 14.47 3.87
N ASP A 37 -3.52 15.25 2.83
CA ASP A 37 -2.64 16.41 2.90
C ASP A 37 -3.14 17.42 3.93
N ARG A 38 -4.45 17.68 3.98
CA ARG A 38 -5.05 18.57 4.99
C ARG A 38 -4.93 18.03 6.42
N ILE A 39 -5.06 16.71 6.61
CA ILE A 39 -4.88 16.08 7.91
C ILE A 39 -3.40 16.22 8.34
N CYS A 40 -2.47 15.90 7.45
CA CYS A 40 -1.04 15.99 7.70
C CYS A 40 -0.58 17.43 7.97
N ALA A 41 -1.16 18.42 7.29
CA ALA A 41 -0.88 19.83 7.52
C ALA A 41 -1.22 20.32 8.94
N GLY A 42 -2.04 19.57 9.69
CA GLY A 42 -2.31 19.84 11.11
C GLY A 42 -1.18 19.45 12.06
N TYR A 43 -0.13 18.78 11.56
CA TYR A 43 1.01 18.31 12.34
C TYR A 43 2.30 19.00 11.87
N GLY A 44 3.16 19.35 12.83
CA GLY A 44 4.55 19.72 12.49
C GLY A 44 5.40 18.49 12.18
N ASP A 45 6.60 18.71 11.66
CA ASP A 45 7.52 17.66 11.20
C ASP A 45 7.77 16.56 12.23
N ASN A 46 7.96 16.93 13.51
CA ASN A 46 8.16 15.96 14.58
C ASN A 46 6.92 15.07 14.81
N GLY A 47 5.72 15.65 14.72
CA GLY A 47 4.46 14.91 14.84
C GLY A 47 4.25 13.96 13.67
N LEU A 48 4.55 14.40 12.45
CA LEU A 48 4.53 13.55 11.26
C LEU A 48 5.55 12.41 11.35
N GLY A 49 6.77 12.70 11.84
CA GLY A 49 7.80 11.68 12.07
C GLY A 49 7.36 10.61 13.06
N LEU A 50 6.75 11.02 14.18
CA LEU A 50 6.21 10.09 15.18
C LEU A 50 5.10 9.19 14.59
N LEU A 51 4.16 9.78 13.85
CA LEU A 51 3.07 9.04 13.22
C LEU A 51 3.60 8.04 12.18
N ALA A 52 4.57 8.46 11.37
CA ALA A 52 5.20 7.59 10.39
C ALA A 52 5.92 6.41 11.04
N ASP A 53 6.71 6.64 12.10
CA ASP A 53 7.38 5.57 12.86
C ASP A 53 6.36 4.59 13.44
N PHE A 54 5.33 5.11 14.09
CA PHE A 54 4.28 4.28 14.70
C PHE A 54 3.57 3.40 13.67
N LEU A 55 3.16 3.97 12.53
CA LEU A 55 2.51 3.22 11.45
C LEU A 55 3.45 2.18 10.83
N GLY A 56 4.74 2.53 10.67
CA GLY A 56 5.79 1.60 10.20
C GLY A 56 5.93 0.39 11.11
N ARG A 57 6.16 0.61 12.40
CA ARG A 57 6.31 -0.46 13.41
C ARG A 57 5.09 -1.34 13.52
N THR A 58 3.89 -0.77 13.43
CA THR A 58 2.62 -1.52 13.42
C THR A 58 2.53 -2.41 12.18
N ALA A 59 2.98 -1.92 11.02
CA ALA A 59 2.98 -2.71 9.80
C ALA A 59 3.98 -3.86 9.81
N ASP A 60 5.15 -3.65 10.42
CA ASP A 60 6.16 -4.68 10.60
C ASP A 60 5.66 -5.76 11.57
N SER A 61 5.12 -5.38 12.72
CA SER A 61 4.55 -6.33 13.68
C SER A 61 3.47 -7.21 13.06
N ARG A 62 2.59 -6.62 12.24
CA ARG A 62 1.55 -7.39 11.53
C ARG A 62 2.15 -8.37 10.51
N ARG A 63 3.19 -7.97 9.78
CA ARG A 63 3.90 -8.85 8.85
C ARG A 63 4.52 -10.03 9.60
N SER A 64 5.27 -9.76 10.66
CA SER A 64 5.88 -10.80 11.50
C SER A 64 4.84 -11.79 12.04
N ALA A 65 3.70 -11.30 12.55
CA ALA A 65 2.63 -12.18 13.02
C ALA A 65 2.01 -13.04 11.89
N THR A 66 1.93 -12.52 10.67
CA THR A 66 1.43 -13.29 9.51
C THR A 66 2.44 -14.34 9.06
N ASP A 67 3.74 -14.00 9.12
CA ASP A 67 4.84 -14.92 8.79
C ASP A 67 4.91 -16.06 9.81
N GLU A 68 4.77 -15.76 11.10
CA GLU A 68 4.68 -16.76 12.18
C GLU A 68 3.51 -17.74 11.95
N LEU A 69 2.31 -17.21 11.65
CA LEU A 69 1.13 -18.04 11.38
C LEU A 69 1.30 -18.93 10.13
N SER A 70 2.05 -18.46 9.13
CA SER A 70 2.27 -19.21 7.88
C SER A 70 3.38 -20.26 8.01
N ALA A 71 4.17 -20.20 9.08
CA ALA A 71 5.26 -21.13 9.37
C ALA A 71 4.82 -22.33 10.24
N GLU A 72 3.59 -22.32 10.74
CA GLU A 72 2.92 -23.43 11.45
C GLU A 72 2.14 -24.35 10.49
#